data_AF-X1DM23-F1
#
_entry.id   AF-X1DM23-F1
#
_cell.length_a   1.000
_cell.length_b   1.000
_cell.length_c   1.000
_cell.angle_alpha   90.00
_cell.angle_beta   90.00
_cell.angle_gamma   90.00
#
_symmetry.space_group_name_H-M   'P 1'
#
loop_
_entity.id
_entity.type
_entity.pdbx_description
1 polymer ?
#
loop_
_entity_poly.entity_id
_entity_poly.type
_entity_poly.pdbx_seq_one_letter_code
_entity_poly.pdbx_strand_id
1 'polypeptide(L)'
;MRSAAQVAVDYERLTGRKLGITGEVGEVLACDKLGLKLLADPISAGYDAIDKDNKRYQIKTRRVEHNRGRLSRFSKHEFDYAILVVLNAKYEIMELWQADFRKIKPLIDRQKRRNPSMVEFKRLAERIS
;
A
#
# COMPACT_ATOMS: atom_id res chain seq x y z
N MET A 1 4.84 22.32 13.72
CA MET A 1 3.68 21.41 13.60
C MET A 1 4.21 19.98 13.48
N ARG A 2 3.70 18.99 14.24
CA ARG A 2 4.12 17.59 14.06
C ARG A 2 3.34 16.96 12.91
N SER A 3 4.00 16.16 12.07
CA SER A 3 3.31 15.35 11.06
C SER A 3 2.51 14.22 11.72
N ALA A 4 1.48 13.72 11.03
CA ALA A 4 0.70 12.56 11.51
C ALA A 4 1.60 11.34 11.76
N ALA A 5 2.59 11.11 10.90
CA ALA A 5 3.60 10.07 11.09
C ALA A 5 4.40 10.24 12.39
N GLN A 6 4.84 11.46 12.71
CA GLN A 6 5.58 11.73 13.95
C GLN A 6 4.70 11.48 15.18
N VAL A 7 3.42 11.86 15.13
CA VAL A 7 2.46 11.58 16.21
C VAL A 7 2.24 10.07 16.37
N ALA A 8 2.13 9.31 15.29
CA ALA A 8 2.00 7.85 15.36
C ALA A 8 3.23 7.16 15.96
N VAL A 9 4.43 7.63 15.63
CA VAL A 9 5.69 7.14 16.22
C VAL A 9 5.74 7.46 17.72
N ASP A 10 5.40 8.68 18.11
CA ASP A 10 5.36 9.08 19.52
C ASP A 10 4.31 8.28 20.31
N TYR A 11 3.11 8.08 19.74
CA TYR A 11 2.04 7.28 20.33
C TYR A 11 2.48 5.83 20.58
N GLU A 12 3.12 5.20 19.59
CA GLU A 12 3.61 3.83 19.74
C GLU A 12 4.73 3.73 20.77
N ARG A 13 5.66 4.69 20.80
CA ARG A 13 6.71 4.75 21.83
C ARG A 13 6.14 4.87 23.24
N LEU A 14 5.08 5.65 23.42
CA LEU A 14 4.47 5.92 24.72
C LEU A 14 3.53 4.82 25.20
N THR A 15 2.88 4.10 24.28
CA THR A 15 1.78 3.18 24.62
C THR A 15 2.04 1.73 24.24
N GLY A 16 3.05 1.46 23.41
CA GLY A 16 3.24 0.16 22.75
C GLY A 16 2.17 -0.18 21.70
N ARG A 17 1.23 0.74 21.41
CA ARG A 17 0.12 0.53 20.48
C ARG A 17 0.33 1.28 19.17
N LYS A 18 -0.19 0.73 18.07
CA LYS A 18 -0.17 1.41 16.76
C LYS A 18 -1.38 2.33 16.61
N LEU A 19 -1.16 3.55 16.13
CA LEU A 19 -2.22 4.56 15.93
C LEU A 19 -3.20 4.21 14.79
N GLY A 20 -2.82 3.28 13.89
CA GLY A 20 -3.70 2.78 12.83
C GLY A 20 -3.62 3.54 11.50
N ILE A 21 -2.76 4.55 11.36
CA ILE A 21 -2.67 5.41 10.17
C ILE A 21 -1.80 4.86 9.01
N THR A 22 -1.38 3.61 9.09
CA THR A 22 -0.38 3.05 8.16
C THR A 22 -0.83 2.99 6.70
N GLY A 23 -2.11 2.70 6.45
CA GLY A 23 -2.68 2.73 5.09
C GLY A 23 -2.55 4.12 4.49
N GLU A 24 -3.22 5.09 5.14
CA GLU A 24 -3.26 6.51 4.78
C GLU A 24 -1.89 7.10 4.49
N VAL A 25 -0.93 6.93 5.40
CA VAL A 25 0.41 7.50 5.21
C VAL A 25 1.10 6.88 4.00
N GLY A 26 0.98 5.57 3.79
CA GLY A 26 1.62 4.94 2.63
C GLY A 26 0.95 5.32 1.30
N GLU A 27 -0.36 5.55 1.29
CA GLU A 27 -1.08 6.02 0.11
C GLU A 27 -0.62 7.43 -0.30
N VAL A 28 -0.58 8.37 0.66
CA VAL A 28 -0.09 9.73 0.41
C VAL A 28 1.36 9.72 -0.08
N LEU A 29 2.24 8.97 0.60
CA LEU A 29 3.66 8.90 0.25
C LEU A 29 3.89 8.25 -1.13
N ALA A 30 3.13 7.21 -1.47
CA ALA A 30 3.22 6.59 -2.79
C ALA A 30 2.69 7.52 -3.89
N CYS A 31 1.58 8.22 -3.63
CA CYS A 31 1.03 9.18 -4.58
C CYS A 31 2.01 10.32 -4.87
N ASP A 32 2.60 10.90 -3.83
CA ASP A 32 3.63 11.94 -3.95
C ASP A 32 4.84 11.43 -4.75
N LYS A 33 5.37 10.25 -4.40
CA LYS A 33 6.54 9.66 -5.05
C LYS A 33 6.32 9.30 -6.52
N LEU A 34 5.12 8.88 -6.88
CA LEU A 34 4.77 8.37 -8.22
C LEU A 34 4.00 9.40 -9.08
N GLY A 35 3.70 10.58 -8.55
CA GLY A 35 2.90 11.59 -9.26
C GLY A 35 1.45 11.16 -9.49
N LEU A 36 0.87 10.42 -8.55
CA LEU A 36 -0.53 9.96 -8.63
C LEU A 36 -1.46 10.92 -7.90
N LYS A 37 -2.70 10.99 -8.38
CA LYS A 37 -3.79 11.70 -7.71
C LYS A 37 -4.56 10.75 -6.81
N LEU A 38 -4.49 10.97 -5.50
CA LEU A 38 -5.24 10.22 -4.50
C LEU A 38 -6.75 10.49 -4.60
N LEU A 39 -7.57 9.45 -4.41
CA LEU A 39 -9.03 9.57 -4.40
C LEU A 39 -9.57 9.93 -3.01
N ALA A 40 -10.67 10.69 -2.98
CA ALA A 40 -11.38 11.01 -1.74
C ALA A 40 -12.29 9.87 -1.24
N ASP A 41 -12.83 9.04 -2.15
CA ASP A 41 -13.63 7.85 -1.82
C ASP A 41 -13.07 6.59 -2.52
N PRO A 42 -11.98 6.01 -1.99
CA PRO A 42 -11.33 4.85 -2.59
C PRO A 42 -12.14 3.55 -2.41
N ILE A 43 -13.02 3.48 -1.40
CA ILE A 43 -13.78 2.26 -1.07
C ILE A 43 -14.83 2.00 -2.14
N SER A 44 -15.65 3.00 -2.47
CA SER A 44 -16.68 2.87 -3.50
C SER A 44 -16.09 2.71 -4.89
N ALA A 45 -14.96 3.39 -5.16
CA ALA A 45 -14.25 3.32 -6.44
C ALA A 45 -13.52 1.98 -6.63
N GLY A 46 -13.03 1.38 -5.54
CA GLY A 46 -12.30 0.12 -5.55
C GLY A 46 -10.82 0.24 -5.95
N TYR A 47 -10.30 1.47 -6.08
CA TYR A 47 -8.90 1.83 -6.30
C TYR A 47 -8.57 3.11 -5.53
N ASP A 48 -7.30 3.31 -5.24
CA ASP A 48 -6.84 4.30 -4.27
C ASP A 48 -6.34 5.59 -4.96
N ALA A 49 -5.78 5.49 -6.17
CA ALA A 49 -5.26 6.63 -6.92
C ALA A 49 -5.36 6.47 -8.46
N ILE A 50 -5.16 7.57 -9.19
CA ILE A 50 -5.03 7.57 -10.67
C ILE A 50 -3.81 8.35 -11.15
N ASP A 51 -3.25 7.97 -12.30
CA ASP A 51 -2.24 8.77 -12.99
C ASP A 51 -2.86 9.75 -14.01
N LYS A 52 -2.01 10.50 -14.73
CA LYS A 52 -2.41 11.44 -15.78
C LYS A 52 -3.11 10.79 -16.98
N ASP A 53 -2.92 9.48 -17.17
CA ASP A 53 -3.47 8.68 -18.27
C ASP A 53 -4.71 7.87 -17.82
N ASN A 54 -5.27 8.21 -16.65
CA ASN A 54 -6.41 7.57 -15.99
C ASN A 54 -6.19 6.09 -15.65
N LYS A 55 -4.94 5.63 -15.51
CA LYS A 55 -4.66 4.30 -14.97
C LYS A 55 -4.97 4.27 -13.49
N ARG A 56 -5.68 3.24 -13.05
CA ARG A 56 -6.16 3.07 -11.67
C ARG A 56 -5.17 2.27 -10.86
N TYR A 57 -4.82 2.77 -9.69
CA TYR A 57 -3.84 2.18 -8.79
C TYR A 57 -4.51 1.72 -7.50
N GLN A 58 -4.22 0.50 -7.08
CA GLN A 58 -4.54 0.01 -5.74
C GLN A 58 -3.26 -0.10 -4.92
N ILE A 59 -3.17 0.67 -3.84
CA ILE A 59 -2.00 0.80 -2.98
C ILE A 59 -2.22 -0.04 -1.72
N LYS A 60 -1.19 -0.78 -1.31
CA LYS A 60 -1.20 -1.59 -0.09
C LYS A 60 0.07 -1.30 0.69
N THR A 61 -0.10 -0.89 1.94
CA THR A 61 1.01 -0.43 2.78
C THR A 61 1.34 -1.42 3.89
N ARG A 62 2.62 -1.62 4.15
CA ARG A 62 3.12 -2.36 5.29
C ARG A 62 4.25 -1.58 5.96
N ARG A 63 4.05 -1.22 7.23
CA ARG A 63 5.09 -0.72 8.12
C ARG A 63 5.70 -1.90 8.86
N VAL A 64 6.93 -2.26 8.50
CA VAL A 64 7.59 -3.48 8.97
C VAL A 64 9.02 -3.21 9.42
N GLU A 65 9.45 -3.96 10.43
CA GLU A 65 10.88 -4.20 10.69
C GLU A 65 11.37 -5.48 10.01
N HIS A 66 10.45 -6.38 9.62
CA HIS A 66 10.74 -7.67 9.01
C HIS A 66 9.84 -7.92 7.79
N ASN A 67 10.43 -8.43 6.70
CA ASN A 67 9.81 -8.65 5.38
C ASN A 67 8.72 -9.76 5.33
N ARG A 68 7.87 -9.88 6.36
CA ARG A 68 6.88 -10.96 6.52
C ARG A 68 5.44 -10.45 6.70
N GLY A 69 4.47 -11.30 6.38
CA GLY A 69 3.04 -11.10 6.64
C GLY A 69 2.18 -10.79 5.41
N ARG A 70 0.87 -10.75 5.62
CA ARG A 70 -0.15 -10.63 4.56
C ARG A 70 -0.55 -9.19 4.28
N LEU A 71 -0.80 -8.87 3.02
CA LEU A 71 -1.35 -7.56 2.63
C LEU A 71 -2.79 -7.40 3.16
N SER A 72 -3.30 -6.18 3.15
CA SER A 72 -4.75 -5.96 3.30
C SER A 72 -5.48 -6.50 2.07
N ARG A 73 -6.79 -6.65 2.19
CA ARG A 73 -7.64 -7.21 1.14
C ARG A 73 -7.57 -6.33 -0.12
N PHE A 74 -7.36 -6.95 -1.27
CA PHE A 74 -7.55 -6.31 -2.56
C PHE A 74 -9.03 -6.21 -2.91
N SER A 75 -9.40 -5.11 -3.55
CA SER A 75 -10.72 -4.84 -4.09
C SER A 75 -11.15 -5.93 -5.09
N LYS A 76 -12.47 -6.07 -5.24
CA LYS A 76 -13.06 -6.90 -6.31
C LYS A 76 -13.20 -6.13 -7.63
N HIS A 77 -13.18 -4.80 -7.58
CA HIS A 77 -13.26 -3.94 -8.75
C HIS A 77 -11.99 -4.04 -9.59
N GLU A 78 -12.10 -3.62 -10.86
CA GLU A 78 -10.95 -3.56 -11.74
C GLU A 78 -10.07 -2.33 -11.45
N PHE A 79 -8.76 -2.55 -11.55
CA PHE A 79 -7.73 -1.53 -11.52
C PHE A 79 -6.60 -1.94 -12.47
N ASP A 80 -5.66 -1.05 -12.75
CA ASP A 80 -4.59 -1.27 -13.72
C ASP A 80 -3.31 -1.76 -13.03
N TYR A 81 -2.97 -1.16 -11.89
CA TYR A 81 -1.73 -1.47 -11.17
C TYR A 81 -1.96 -1.67 -9.67
N ALA A 82 -1.23 -2.62 -9.09
CA ALA A 82 -1.11 -2.77 -7.65
C ALA A 82 0.24 -2.24 -7.17
N ILE A 83 0.23 -1.43 -6.13
CA ILE A 83 1.44 -0.92 -5.46
C ILE A 83 1.55 -1.56 -4.07
N LEU A 84 2.74 -2.04 -3.73
CA LEU A 84 3.12 -2.38 -2.37
C LEU A 84 4.13 -1.33 -1.86
N VAL A 85 3.75 -0.63 -0.80
CA VAL A 85 4.58 0.33 -0.08
C VAL A 85 5.11 -0.33 1.18
N VAL A 86 6.44 -0.43 1.30
CA VAL A 86 7.11 -0.92 2.50
C VAL A 86 7.70 0.27 3.23
N LEU A 87 7.22 0.51 4.45
CA LEU A 87 7.67 1.61 5.31
C LEU A 87 8.53 1.09 6.46
N ASN A 88 9.54 1.86 6.87
CA ASN A 88 10.30 1.61 8.09
C ASN A 88 9.51 2.04 9.35
N ALA A 89 10.10 1.81 10.53
CA ALA A 89 9.51 2.20 11.82
C ALA A 89 9.23 3.71 11.95
N LYS A 90 9.83 4.58 11.13
CA LYS A 90 9.59 6.02 11.12
C LYS A 90 8.61 6.50 10.03
N TYR A 91 7.92 5.56 9.35
CA TYR A 91 7.03 5.83 8.21
C TYR A 91 7.76 6.35 6.96
N GLU A 92 9.05 6.09 6.81
CA GLU A 92 9.80 6.42 5.60
C GLU A 92 9.73 5.25 4.61
N ILE A 93 9.60 5.54 3.31
CA ILE A 93 9.57 4.51 2.26
C ILE A 93 10.92 3.80 2.21
N MET A 94 10.91 2.47 2.38
CA MET A 94 12.06 1.59 2.15
C MET A 94 12.03 0.94 0.77
N GLU A 95 10.85 0.51 0.33
CA GLU A 95 10.68 -0.18 -0.94
C GLU A 95 9.32 0.18 -1.55
N LEU A 96 9.30 0.36 -2.88
CA LEU A 96 8.08 0.42 -3.68
C LEU A 96 8.09 -0.68 -4.73
N TRP A 97 6.99 -1.42 -4.81
CA TRP A 97 6.82 -2.50 -5.78
C TRP A 97 5.55 -2.29 -6.58
N GLN A 98 5.62 -2.49 -7.89
CA GLN A 98 4.48 -2.37 -8.80
C GLN A 98 4.21 -3.69 -9.52
N ALA A 99 2.94 -4.08 -9.60
CA ALA A 99 2.49 -5.21 -10.39
C ALA A 99 1.34 -4.79 -11.32
N ASP A 100 1.37 -5.28 -12.56
CA ASP A 100 0.22 -5.21 -13.46
C ASP A 100 -0.93 -6.06 -12.88
N PHE A 101 -2.15 -5.51 -12.85
CA PHE A 101 -3.30 -6.20 -12.27
C PHE A 101 -3.52 -7.57 -12.92
N ARG A 102 -3.34 -7.69 -14.24
CA ARG A 102 -3.55 -8.95 -14.97
C ARG A 102 -2.57 -10.03 -14.52
N LYS A 103 -1.32 -9.65 -14.20
CA LYS A 103 -0.30 -10.57 -13.68
C LYS A 103 -0.63 -11.05 -12.27
N ILE A 104 -1.11 -10.16 -11.40
CA ILE A 104 -1.32 -10.47 -9.98
C ILE A 104 -2.73 -10.98 -9.65
N LYS A 105 -3.72 -10.76 -10.51
CA LYS A 105 -5.10 -11.19 -10.31
C LYS A 105 -5.23 -12.70 -10.01
N PRO A 106 -4.55 -13.63 -10.72
CA PRO A 106 -4.61 -15.05 -10.37
C PRO A 106 -4.10 -15.34 -8.94
N LEU A 107 -3.05 -14.64 -8.51
CA LEU A 107 -2.53 -14.73 -7.14
C LEU A 107 -3.53 -14.18 -6.12
N ILE A 108 -4.24 -13.09 -6.43
CA ILE A 108 -5.25 -12.52 -5.52
C ILE A 108 -6.46 -13.45 -5.40
N ASP A 109 -6.96 -13.95 -6.53
CA ASP A 109 -8.21 -14.71 -6.60
C ASP A 109 -8.10 -16.10 -5.96
N ARG A 110 -6.91 -16.73 -5.96
CA ARG A 110 -6.70 -17.99 -5.23
C ARG A 110 -6.72 -17.84 -3.71
N GLN A 111 -6.64 -16.61 -3.17
CA GLN A 111 -6.65 -16.37 -1.73
C GLN A 111 -8.10 -16.18 -1.26
N LYS A 112 -8.54 -16.98 -0.27
CA LYS A 112 -9.89 -16.86 0.32
C LYS A 112 -10.28 -15.42 0.71
N ARG A 113 -9.31 -14.62 1.19
CA ARG A 113 -9.50 -13.23 1.60
C ARG A 113 -8.90 -12.19 0.64
N ARG A 114 -8.50 -12.58 -0.59
CA ARG A 114 -7.88 -11.71 -1.59
C ARG A 114 -6.69 -10.92 -1.03
N ASN A 115 -5.84 -11.55 -0.21
CA ASN A 115 -4.82 -10.88 0.59
C ASN A 115 -3.48 -11.64 0.57
N PRO A 116 -2.79 -11.73 -0.58
CA PRO A 116 -1.54 -12.48 -0.68
C PRO A 116 -0.48 -11.98 0.31
N SER A 117 0.52 -12.82 0.58
CA SER A 117 1.69 -12.39 1.35
C SER A 117 2.54 -11.39 0.56
N MET A 118 3.34 -10.58 1.26
CA MET A 118 4.30 -9.69 0.60
C MET A 118 5.27 -10.47 -0.29
N VAL A 119 5.70 -11.65 0.15
CA VAL A 119 6.63 -12.50 -0.61
C VAL A 119 5.99 -12.96 -1.92
N GLU A 120 4.73 -13.42 -1.88
CA GLU A 120 4.02 -13.80 -3.10
C GLU A 120 3.79 -12.60 -4.03
N PHE A 121 3.45 -11.44 -3.48
CA PHE A 121 3.29 -10.21 -4.26
C PHE A 121 4.59 -9.83 -4.98
N LYS A 122 5.70 -9.74 -4.24
CA LYS A 122 7.01 -9.33 -4.76
C LYS A 122 7.53 -10.26 -5.87
N ARG A 123 7.14 -11.54 -5.88
CA ARG A 123 7.50 -12.49 -6.96
C ARG A 123 6.88 -12.14 -8.32
N LEU A 124 5.78 -11.39 -8.33
CA LEU A 124 5.04 -10.99 -9.53
C LEU A 124 5.11 -9.48 -9.80
N ALA A 125 5.92 -8.76 -9.01
CA ALA A 125 6.03 -7.31 -9.04
C ALA A 125 7.48 -6.91 -9.35
N GLU A 126 7.64 -5.69 -9.85
CA GLU A 126 8.93 -5.06 -10.09
C GLU A 126 9.18 -4.02 -9.01
N ARG A 127 10.41 -3.96 -8.50
CA ARG A 127 10.81 -2.92 -7.55
C ARG A 127 11.08 -1.64 -8.33
N ILE A 128 10.40 -0.57 -7.97
CA ILE A 128 10.46 0.73 -8.65
C ILE A 128 11.09 1.84 -7.78
N SER A 129 11.34 1.56 -6.50
CA SER A 129 12.17 2.37 -5.59
C SER A 129 12.65 1.57 -4.39
#